data_AF-A0A0R3TXP1-F1
#
_entry.id   AF-A0A0R3TXP1-F1
#
_cell.length_a   1.000
_cell.length_b   1.000
_cell.length_c   1.000
_cell.angle_alpha   90.00
_cell.angle_beta   90.00
_cell.angle_gamma   90.00
#
_symmetry.space_group_name_H-M   'P 1'
#
loop_
_entity.id
_entity.type
_entity.pdbx_description
1 polymer ?
#
loop_
_entity_poly.entity_id
_entity_poly.type
_entity_poly.pdbx_seq_one_letter_code
_entity_poly.pdbx_strand_id
1 'polypeptide(L)'
;MNSQQLIDSVSNKLKLLANADQSAIKHAENEYVKKNAQLKEEISALKAKLVNLELIGGRIQYFVPSVTESSVHTNEELAPETPNPVVHAKPTVSAPTAAEKQPKPAPPQKSGGGGGGGRKGGAAPAGDLPVDVSRLDLRVGKIVEVERHPDADSLYIEKVDLGEGHLRTIISGLVNFVPIEKMQGLVGIFMCNLKPVKMRGIESQGMLMCASNDEHTVVEPLVIEGPNPPELGDRVFVESYPGEPDGQLNPKKKVWETVKPDMRVDASNFATYKGAQWKLRNNPGAVIKSPSVVNAQIS
;
A
#
# COMPACT_ATOMS: atom_id res chain seq x y z
N MET A 1 -16.43 -23.93 54.91
CA MET A 1 -16.78 -22.61 54.32
C MET A 1 -18.11 -22.76 53.61
N ASN A 2 -19.02 -21.79 53.73
CA ASN A 2 -20.34 -21.90 53.13
C ASN A 2 -20.27 -21.61 51.62
N SER A 3 -20.97 -22.40 50.78
CA SER A 3 -20.91 -22.30 49.31
C SER A 3 -21.24 -20.88 48.83
N GLN A 4 -22.24 -20.25 49.45
CA GLN A 4 -22.66 -18.88 49.13
C GLN A 4 -21.53 -17.86 49.31
N GLN A 5 -20.75 -17.96 50.40
CA GLN A 5 -19.64 -17.04 50.67
C GLN A 5 -18.52 -17.14 49.62
N LEU A 6 -18.34 -18.32 49.02
CA LEU A 6 -17.37 -18.52 47.95
C LEU A 6 -17.86 -17.88 46.63
N ILE A 7 -19.14 -18.07 46.30
CA ILE A 7 -19.80 -17.46 45.14
C ILE A 7 -19.73 -15.92 45.22
N ASP A 8 -20.08 -15.35 46.38
CA ASP A 8 -20.04 -13.90 46.60
C ASP A 8 -18.60 -13.35 46.51
N SER A 9 -17.62 -14.08 47.04
CA SER A 9 -16.18 -13.72 46.94
C SER A 9 -15.67 -13.73 45.50
N VAL A 10 -16.02 -14.76 44.72
CA VAL A 10 -15.67 -14.86 43.30
C VAL A 10 -16.36 -13.76 42.47
N SER A 11 -17.65 -13.52 42.71
CA SER A 11 -18.41 -12.45 42.06
C SER A 11 -17.82 -11.06 42.33
N ASN A 12 -17.42 -10.78 43.58
CA ASN A 12 -16.77 -9.53 43.93
C ASN A 12 -15.38 -9.38 43.30
N LYS A 13 -14.58 -10.46 43.21
CA LYS A 13 -13.30 -10.44 42.49
C LYS A 13 -13.46 -10.18 40.99
N LEU A 14 -14.44 -10.81 40.35
CA LEU A 14 -14.75 -10.58 38.92
C LEU A 14 -15.16 -9.14 38.65
N LYS A 15 -15.99 -8.53 39.52
CA LYS A 15 -16.37 -7.12 39.43
C LYS A 15 -15.17 -6.18 39.61
N LEU A 16 -14.28 -6.48 40.55
CA LEU A 16 -13.06 -5.69 40.77
C LEU A 16 -12.11 -5.74 39.58
N LEU A 17 -11.93 -6.91 38.95
CA LEU A 17 -11.12 -7.06 37.74
C LEU A 17 -11.73 -6.29 36.56
N ALA A 18 -13.02 -6.45 36.29
CA ALA A 18 -13.71 -5.73 35.21
C ALA A 18 -13.64 -4.20 35.39
N ASN A 19 -13.73 -3.70 36.63
CA ASN A 19 -13.59 -2.28 36.93
C ASN A 19 -12.13 -1.79 36.77
N ALA A 20 -11.14 -2.61 37.10
CA ALA A 20 -9.74 -2.29 36.90
C ALA A 20 -9.41 -2.13 35.41
N ASP A 21 -9.86 -3.08 34.58
CA ASP A 21 -9.67 -3.03 33.11
C ASP A 21 -10.32 -1.78 32.51
N GLN A 22 -11.56 -1.45 32.90
CA GLN A 22 -12.21 -0.21 32.47
C GLN A 22 -11.47 1.06 32.92
N SER A 23 -10.84 1.05 34.10
CA SER A 23 -10.06 2.20 34.59
C SER A 23 -8.74 2.37 33.83
N ALA A 24 -8.11 1.26 33.43
CA ALA A 24 -6.91 1.27 32.59
C ALA A 24 -7.21 1.80 31.19
N ILE A 25 -8.31 1.36 30.58
CA ILE A 25 -8.79 1.85 29.27
C ILE A 25 -9.04 3.37 29.34
N LYS A 26 -9.82 3.84 30.32
CA LYS A 26 -10.09 5.28 30.51
C LYS A 26 -8.84 6.10 30.75
N HIS A 27 -7.83 5.57 31.43
CA HIS A 27 -6.55 6.24 31.59
C HIS A 27 -5.82 6.38 30.24
N ALA A 28 -5.79 5.31 29.43
CA ALA A 28 -5.19 5.35 28.09
C ALA A 28 -5.93 6.30 27.13
N GLU A 29 -7.27 6.34 27.19
CA GLU A 29 -8.09 7.31 26.43
C GLU A 29 -7.77 8.75 26.83
N ASN A 30 -7.72 9.05 28.13
CA ASN A 30 -7.37 10.40 28.63
C ASN A 30 -5.93 10.81 28.25
N GLU A 31 -4.97 9.89 28.33
CA GLU A 31 -3.60 10.08 27.84
C GLU A 31 -3.57 10.41 26.34
N TYR A 32 -4.34 9.68 25.52
CA TYR A 32 -4.41 9.89 24.08
C TYR A 32 -5.08 11.21 23.70
N VAL A 33 -6.19 11.56 24.35
CA VAL A 33 -6.88 12.85 24.18
C VAL A 33 -5.95 14.01 24.54
N LYS A 34 -5.20 13.90 25.66
CA LYS A 34 -4.23 14.91 26.08
C LYS A 34 -3.09 15.09 25.09
N LYS A 35 -2.50 13.99 24.58
CA LYS A 35 -1.44 14.03 23.56
C LYS A 35 -1.95 14.64 22.25
N ASN A 36 -3.17 14.31 21.82
CA ASN A 36 -3.78 14.91 20.64
C ASN A 36 -4.07 16.41 20.80
N ALA A 37 -4.45 16.86 22.00
CA ALA A 37 -4.60 18.29 22.28
C ALA A 37 -3.24 19.03 22.18
N GLN A 38 -2.19 18.46 22.78
CA GLN A 38 -0.82 19.01 22.71
C GLN A 38 -0.29 19.06 21.28
N LEU A 39 -0.46 18.00 20.48
CA LEU A 39 -0.06 17.96 19.07
C LEU A 39 -0.83 19.01 18.23
N LYS A 40 -2.12 19.22 18.50
CA LYS A 40 -2.90 20.29 17.82
C LYS A 40 -2.38 21.69 18.17
N GLU A 41 -2.00 21.92 19.43
CA GLU A 41 -1.39 23.18 19.87
C GLU A 41 0.00 23.41 19.24
N GLU A 42 0.84 22.38 19.21
CA GLU A 42 2.16 22.41 18.56
C GLU A 42 2.06 22.65 17.04
N ILE A 43 1.14 21.97 16.36
CA ILE A 43 0.85 22.21 14.93
C ILE A 43 0.40 23.66 14.71
N SER A 44 -0.44 24.21 15.59
CA SER A 44 -0.89 25.60 15.52
C SER A 44 0.27 26.58 15.68
N ALA A 45 1.13 26.36 16.68
CA ALA A 45 2.32 27.17 16.94
C ALA A 45 3.34 27.10 15.79
N LEU A 46 3.59 25.91 15.23
CA LEU A 46 4.48 25.73 14.07
C LEU A 46 3.92 26.40 12.81
N LYS A 47 2.61 26.31 12.55
CA LYS A 47 1.94 27.06 11.47
C LYS A 47 2.10 28.56 11.65
N ALA A 48 1.86 29.10 12.86
CA ALA A 48 2.05 30.51 13.15
C ALA A 48 3.51 30.96 12.99
N LYS A 49 4.48 30.11 13.38
CA LYS A 49 5.92 30.39 13.19
C LYS A 49 6.30 30.39 11.71
N LEU A 50 5.77 29.46 10.91
CA LEU A 50 5.95 29.41 9.46
C LEU A 50 5.39 30.68 8.80
N VAL A 51 4.15 31.07 9.13
CA VAL A 51 3.50 32.32 8.66
C VAL A 51 4.40 33.54 8.90
N ASN A 52 4.94 33.69 10.11
CA ASN A 52 5.83 34.81 10.43
C ASN A 52 7.14 34.78 9.62
N LEU A 53 7.73 33.61 9.40
CA LEU A 53 8.95 33.47 8.58
C LEU A 53 8.67 33.76 7.10
N GLU A 54 7.52 33.37 6.57
CA GLU A 54 7.11 33.70 5.20
C GLU A 54 6.90 35.21 5.00
N LEU A 55 6.25 35.87 5.96
CA LEU A 55 6.07 37.33 5.94
C LEU A 55 7.42 38.07 5.99
N ILE A 56 8.35 37.65 6.85
CA ILE A 56 9.73 38.20 6.91
C ILE A 56 10.49 37.93 5.61
N GLY A 57 10.26 36.79 4.96
CA GLY A 57 10.82 36.42 3.67
C GLY A 57 10.21 37.13 2.46
N GLY A 58 9.27 38.07 2.65
CA GLY A 58 8.62 38.81 1.57
C GLY A 58 7.60 38.01 0.76
N ARG A 59 7.12 36.86 1.27
CA ARG A 59 6.03 36.10 0.65
C ARG A 59 4.68 36.72 1.01
N ILE A 60 3.86 36.98 -0.01
CA ILE A 60 2.46 37.36 0.16
C ILE A 60 1.68 36.12 0.59
N GLN A 61 1.04 36.17 1.76
CA GLN A 61 0.07 35.16 2.15
C GLN A 61 -1.31 35.48 1.56
N TYR A 62 -1.91 34.50 0.91
CA TYR A 62 -3.30 34.54 0.50
C TYR A 62 -4.15 33.93 1.60
N PHE A 63 -5.13 34.70 2.10
CA PHE A 63 -6.10 34.20 3.06
C PHE A 63 -6.97 33.14 2.38
N VAL A 64 -6.83 31.88 2.80
CA VAL A 64 -7.76 30.81 2.44
C VAL A 64 -8.86 30.79 3.50
N PRO A 65 -10.12 31.09 3.16
CA PRO A 65 -11.23 31.00 4.10
C PRO A 65 -11.38 29.55 4.56
N SER A 66 -11.04 29.28 5.82
CA SER A 66 -11.22 27.96 6.41
C SER A 66 -12.71 27.69 6.56
N VAL A 67 -13.26 26.76 5.79
CA VAL A 67 -14.62 26.25 5.99
C VAL A 67 -14.64 25.52 7.33
N THR A 68 -15.15 26.18 8.37
CA THR A 68 -15.38 25.55 9.67
C THR A 68 -16.56 24.59 9.56
N GLU A 69 -16.33 23.32 9.84
CA GLU A 69 -17.38 22.30 9.91
C GLU A 69 -18.42 22.63 11.00
N SER A 70 -19.60 23.09 10.60
CA SER A 70 -20.86 22.96 11.35
C SER A 70 -22.05 23.40 10.49
N SER A 71 -23.19 22.73 10.70
CA SER A 71 -24.50 22.94 10.05
C SER A 71 -24.71 22.32 8.67
N VAL A 72 -25.81 21.57 8.55
CA VAL A 72 -26.30 20.86 7.37
C VAL A 72 -27.59 21.52 6.90
N HIS A 73 -27.70 21.73 5.58
CA HIS A 73 -28.90 22.04 4.77
C HIS A 73 -29.94 23.06 5.26
N THR A 74 -30.19 24.08 4.43
CA THR A 74 -31.43 24.18 3.63
C THR A 74 -31.20 24.98 2.34
N ASN A 75 -32.01 24.72 1.31
CA ASN A 75 -31.93 25.39 0.00
C ASN A 75 -32.40 26.84 0.07
N GLU A 76 -31.76 27.73 -0.70
CA GLU A 76 -32.52 28.62 -1.58
C GLU A 76 -31.72 28.95 -2.85
N GLU A 77 -32.45 29.22 -3.93
CA GLU A 77 -31.98 29.31 -5.31
C GLU A 77 -31.57 30.73 -5.68
N LEU A 78 -30.48 30.92 -6.42
CA LEU A 78 -30.38 31.90 -7.52
C LEU A 78 -29.02 31.80 -8.23
N ALA A 79 -29.08 31.57 -9.54
CA ALA A 79 -28.00 31.74 -10.50
C ALA A 79 -28.40 32.88 -11.46
N PRO A 80 -27.67 33.20 -12.54
CA PRO A 80 -26.22 33.12 -12.78
C PRO A 80 -25.64 34.44 -13.35
N GLU A 81 -24.43 34.88 -12.98
CA GLU A 81 -23.69 35.84 -13.85
C GLU A 81 -22.19 35.54 -13.99
N THR A 82 -21.80 35.29 -15.24
CA THR A 82 -20.49 35.67 -15.81
C THR A 82 -20.81 36.44 -17.10
N PRO A 83 -20.03 37.47 -17.48
CA PRO A 83 -18.87 37.17 -18.33
C PRO A 83 -17.62 38.06 -18.11
N ASN A 84 -16.43 37.44 -18.21
CA ASN A 84 -15.30 37.71 -19.13
C ASN A 84 -15.21 39.05 -19.92
N PRO A 85 -14.04 39.46 -20.51
CA PRO A 85 -12.66 38.88 -20.49
C PRO A 85 -11.52 39.96 -20.41
N VAL A 86 -10.38 39.68 -21.08
CA VAL A 86 -9.17 40.48 -21.46
C VAL A 86 -8.17 40.85 -20.34
N VAL A 87 -6.83 40.97 -20.56
CA VAL A 87 -5.98 40.95 -21.78
C VAL A 87 -4.74 40.03 -21.61
N HIS A 88 -4.05 39.68 -22.72
CA HIS A 88 -2.71 39.05 -22.74
C HIS A 88 -1.54 40.03 -22.48
N ALA A 89 -0.41 39.52 -21.98
CA ALA A 89 0.92 39.92 -22.47
C ALA A 89 1.98 38.81 -22.26
N LYS A 90 2.52 38.25 -23.34
CA LYS A 90 3.85 37.59 -23.34
C LYS A 90 4.93 38.68 -23.33
N PRO A 91 6.14 38.34 -22.86
CA PRO A 91 7.28 38.45 -23.78
C PRO A 91 7.92 37.10 -24.07
N THR A 92 8.51 36.98 -25.27
CA THR A 92 9.31 35.85 -25.70
C THR A 92 10.59 36.40 -26.30
N VAL A 93 11.76 36.09 -25.75
CA VAL A 93 13.01 36.20 -26.52
C VAL A 93 14.08 35.19 -26.08
N SER A 94 14.43 34.33 -27.05
CA SER A 94 15.78 33.86 -27.39
C SER A 94 16.77 33.40 -26.31
N ALA A 95 17.03 32.10 -26.31
CA ALA A 95 18.38 31.55 -26.06
C ALA A 95 19.15 31.40 -27.40
N PRO A 96 20.49 31.55 -27.41
CA PRO A 96 21.34 31.12 -28.53
C PRO A 96 22.20 29.88 -28.21
N THR A 97 22.10 28.88 -29.09
CA THR A 97 23.16 27.96 -29.58
C THR A 97 24.23 27.35 -28.65
N ALA A 98 24.11 26.03 -28.46
CA ALA A 98 25.03 24.98 -28.94
C ALA A 98 26.57 25.18 -28.95
N ALA A 99 27.26 24.37 -28.13
CA ALA A 99 28.60 23.76 -28.32
C ALA A 99 28.94 22.93 -27.06
N GLU A 100 29.81 21.91 -27.00
CA GLU A 100 30.25 20.89 -27.96
C GLU A 100 30.85 19.72 -27.14
N LYS A 101 30.92 18.49 -27.68
CA LYS A 101 31.59 17.34 -27.01
C LYS A 101 33.11 17.52 -26.98
N GLN A 102 33.76 17.13 -25.87
CA GLN A 102 35.08 16.47 -25.94
C GLN A 102 35.20 15.29 -24.95
N PRO A 103 35.80 14.15 -25.34
CA PRO A 103 35.92 12.94 -24.52
C PRO A 103 37.30 12.77 -23.85
N LYS A 104 37.39 11.90 -22.83
CA LYS A 104 38.65 11.40 -22.23
C LYS A 104 38.40 10.07 -21.46
N PRO A 105 39.42 9.27 -21.10
CA PRO A 105 39.79 8.10 -21.91
C PRO A 105 39.70 6.74 -21.18
N ALA A 106 39.91 5.64 -21.92
CA ALA A 106 39.96 4.28 -21.39
C ALA A 106 41.40 3.79 -21.06
N PRO A 107 41.55 2.88 -20.09
CA PRO A 107 42.68 1.95 -19.94
C PRO A 107 42.20 0.46 -20.10
N PRO A 108 43.05 -0.59 -20.09
CA PRO A 108 43.14 -1.50 -21.24
C PRO A 108 42.73 -2.98 -21.00
N GLN A 109 42.72 -3.76 -22.09
CA GLN A 109 42.53 -5.23 -22.11
C GLN A 109 43.83 -6.04 -21.91
N LYS A 110 43.62 -7.33 -21.56
CA LYS A 110 44.52 -8.53 -21.49
C LYS A 110 44.84 -8.95 -20.04
N SER A 111 44.95 -10.25 -19.71
CA SER A 111 45.12 -11.48 -20.52
C SER A 111 44.36 -12.69 -19.91
N GLY A 112 44.34 -13.85 -20.59
CA GLY A 112 43.57 -15.06 -20.22
C GLY A 112 44.04 -15.83 -18.97
N GLY A 113 43.63 -17.08 -18.73
CA GLY A 113 42.78 -17.98 -19.50
C GLY A 113 42.89 -19.43 -18.98
N GLY A 114 41.84 -20.26 -19.17
CA GLY A 114 41.78 -21.68 -18.75
C GLY A 114 41.61 -21.90 -17.23
N GLY A 115 41.03 -23.00 -16.74
CA GLY A 115 40.37 -24.12 -17.42
C GLY A 115 40.20 -25.33 -16.48
N GLY A 116 39.01 -25.96 -16.47
CA GLY A 116 38.69 -27.16 -15.65
C GLY A 116 38.18 -26.85 -14.22
N GLY A 117 37.33 -27.68 -13.61
CA GLY A 117 36.66 -28.89 -14.11
C GLY A 117 36.16 -29.81 -12.99
N GLY A 118 34.83 -29.94 -12.83
CA GLY A 118 34.18 -30.84 -11.85
C GLY A 118 34.00 -30.22 -10.44
N ARG A 119 32.99 -30.60 -9.64
CA ARG A 119 31.95 -31.65 -9.80
C ARG A 119 30.56 -31.14 -9.43
N LYS A 120 29.53 -31.76 -10.01
CA LYS A 120 28.11 -31.53 -9.71
C LYS A 120 27.73 -32.04 -8.31
N GLY A 121 27.03 -31.21 -7.54
CA GLY A 121 25.97 -31.66 -6.61
C GLY A 121 24.63 -31.53 -7.33
N GLY A 122 23.74 -32.51 -7.20
CA GLY A 122 22.58 -32.64 -8.10
C GLY A 122 21.47 -31.62 -7.86
N ALA A 123 21.20 -30.77 -8.85
CA ALA A 123 19.85 -30.28 -9.09
C ALA A 123 19.13 -31.28 -10.01
N ALA A 124 17.87 -31.57 -9.70
CA ALA A 124 16.98 -32.32 -10.59
C ALA A 124 16.86 -31.62 -11.95
N PRO A 125 16.58 -32.33 -13.05
CA PRO A 125 16.55 -31.73 -14.38
C PRO A 125 15.50 -30.62 -14.44
N ALA A 126 15.92 -29.43 -14.85
CA ALA A 126 15.04 -28.34 -15.21
C ALA A 126 14.36 -28.66 -16.55
N GLY A 127 13.36 -29.54 -16.51
CA GLY A 127 12.30 -29.53 -17.50
C GLY A 127 11.49 -28.24 -17.35
N ASP A 128 10.81 -27.82 -18.43
CA ASP A 128 9.96 -26.63 -18.42
C ASP A 128 8.82 -26.79 -17.40
N LEU A 129 9.02 -26.23 -16.20
CA LEU A 129 7.96 -26.09 -15.22
C LEU A 129 6.84 -25.23 -15.82
N PRO A 130 5.56 -25.63 -15.66
CA PRO A 130 4.44 -24.85 -16.15
C PRO A 130 4.49 -23.41 -15.62
N VAL A 131 4.04 -22.46 -16.44
CA VAL A 131 3.95 -21.05 -16.06
C VAL A 131 2.59 -20.84 -15.42
N ASP A 132 2.53 -21.00 -14.11
CA ASP A 132 1.32 -20.87 -13.30
C ASP A 132 1.54 -20.02 -12.04
N VAL A 133 0.47 -19.84 -11.26
CA VAL A 133 0.42 -19.01 -10.05
C VAL A 133 1.38 -19.43 -8.95
N SER A 134 1.81 -20.70 -8.89
CA SER A 134 2.70 -21.20 -7.83
C SER A 134 4.06 -20.50 -7.80
N ARG A 135 4.48 -19.96 -8.96
CA ARG A 135 5.74 -19.24 -9.16
C ARG A 135 5.69 -17.79 -8.67
N LEU A 136 4.51 -17.25 -8.34
CA LEU A 136 4.35 -15.92 -7.75
C LEU A 136 4.50 -16.00 -6.23
N ASP A 137 5.28 -15.08 -5.65
CA ASP A 137 5.39 -14.94 -4.19
C ASP A 137 4.33 -13.93 -3.73
N LEU A 138 3.13 -14.45 -3.45
CA LEU A 138 2.00 -13.68 -2.95
C LEU A 138 1.91 -13.85 -1.44
N ARG A 139 1.95 -12.74 -0.68
CA ARG A 139 1.91 -12.76 0.79
C ARG A 139 0.94 -11.74 1.38
N VAL A 140 0.46 -12.04 2.58
CA VAL A 140 -0.23 -11.07 3.43
C VAL A 140 0.75 -10.00 3.89
N GLY A 141 0.36 -8.74 3.79
CA GLY A 141 1.12 -7.60 4.31
C GLY A 141 0.22 -6.53 4.91
N LYS A 142 0.83 -5.61 5.65
CA LYS A 142 0.16 -4.45 6.24
C LYS A 142 0.87 -3.15 5.84
N ILE A 143 0.10 -2.18 5.35
CA ILE A 143 0.58 -0.81 5.13
C ILE A 143 0.72 -0.14 6.51
N VAL A 144 1.94 0.17 6.91
CA VAL A 144 2.29 0.81 8.18
C VAL A 144 2.25 2.33 8.05
N GLU A 145 2.70 2.85 6.91
CA GLU A 145 2.72 4.27 6.56
C GLU A 145 2.34 4.42 5.08
N VAL A 146 1.55 5.44 4.75
CA VAL A 146 1.25 5.83 3.36
C VAL A 146 1.38 7.34 3.17
N GLU A 147 2.05 7.74 2.10
CA GLU A 147 2.24 9.14 1.70
C GLU A 147 1.90 9.31 0.22
N ARG A 148 1.54 10.53 -0.21
CA ARG A 148 1.41 10.84 -1.64
C ARG A 148 2.79 11.03 -2.27
N HIS A 149 2.99 10.53 -3.49
CA HIS A 149 4.27 10.68 -4.18
C HIS A 149 4.53 12.15 -4.54
N PRO A 150 5.68 12.74 -4.18
CA PRO A 150 5.94 14.18 -4.36
C PRO A 150 5.92 14.60 -5.85
N ASP A 151 6.46 13.74 -6.73
CA ASP A 151 6.53 14.00 -8.18
C ASP A 151 5.42 13.29 -9.00
N ALA A 152 4.33 12.81 -8.38
CA ALA A 152 3.25 12.13 -9.11
C ALA A 152 1.89 12.09 -8.37
N ASP A 153 0.93 12.87 -8.86
CA ASP A 153 -0.41 13.00 -8.26
C ASP A 153 -1.21 11.70 -8.19
N SER A 154 -0.92 10.71 -9.05
CA SER A 154 -1.64 9.44 -9.12
C SER A 154 -1.02 8.31 -8.30
N LEU A 155 0.11 8.55 -7.60
CA LEU A 155 0.87 7.49 -6.90
C LEU A 155 0.90 7.69 -5.38
N TYR A 156 0.74 6.60 -4.64
CA TYR A 156 1.09 6.51 -3.22
C TYR A 156 2.48 5.89 -3.05
N ILE A 157 3.15 6.24 -1.95
CA ILE A 157 4.34 5.59 -1.42
C ILE A 157 3.92 4.90 -0.12
N GLU A 158 4.15 3.60 -0.03
CA GLU A 158 3.69 2.76 1.06
C GLU A 158 4.87 2.09 1.75
N LYS A 159 4.91 2.12 3.09
CA LYS A 159 5.79 1.28 3.90
C LYS A 159 5.01 0.06 4.35
N VAL A 160 5.40 -1.11 3.83
CA VAL A 160 4.63 -2.34 4.00
C VAL A 160 5.41 -3.35 4.83
N ASP A 161 4.80 -3.82 5.92
CA ASP A 161 5.27 -4.96 6.70
C ASP A 161 4.75 -6.26 6.07
N LEU A 162 5.67 -7.17 5.76
CA LEU A 162 5.41 -8.48 5.14
C LEU A 162 5.89 -9.63 6.04
N GLY A 163 6.08 -9.39 7.33
CA GLY A 163 6.60 -10.38 8.28
C GLY A 163 8.11 -10.66 8.14
N GLU A 164 8.82 -9.88 7.32
CA GLU A 164 10.25 -10.10 6.99
C GLU A 164 11.23 -9.44 7.98
N GLY A 165 10.72 -8.74 8.99
CA GLY A 165 11.53 -7.98 9.96
C GLY A 165 12.03 -6.61 9.46
N HIS A 166 11.70 -6.24 8.21
CA HIS A 166 11.90 -4.90 7.67
C HIS A 166 10.70 -4.46 6.83
N LEU A 167 10.46 -3.15 6.75
CA LEU A 167 9.42 -2.58 5.89
C LEU A 167 9.92 -2.47 4.45
N ARG A 168 9.15 -2.96 3.48
CA ARG A 168 9.40 -2.70 2.05
C ARG A 168 8.78 -1.38 1.62
N THR A 169 9.36 -0.73 0.62
CA THR A 169 8.71 0.40 -0.06
C THR A 169 7.94 -0.11 -1.26
N ILE A 170 6.64 0.17 -1.31
CA ILE A 170 5.76 -0.18 -2.44
C ILE A 170 5.15 1.11 -2.99
N ILE A 171 4.94 1.17 -4.30
CA ILE A 171 4.35 2.33 -4.99
C ILE A 171 3.11 1.84 -5.73
N SER A 172 1.94 2.36 -5.37
CA SER A 172 0.66 1.99 -5.97
C SER A 172 0.03 3.14 -6.75
N GLY A 173 -0.77 2.82 -7.77
CA GLY A 173 -1.52 3.79 -8.59
C GLY A 173 -2.90 4.16 -8.04
N LEU A 174 -3.09 4.13 -6.71
CA LEU A 174 -4.42 4.08 -6.10
C LEU A 174 -5.02 5.43 -5.68
N VAL A 175 -4.33 6.56 -5.87
CA VAL A 175 -4.79 7.89 -5.38
C VAL A 175 -6.18 8.29 -5.89
N ASN A 176 -6.53 7.87 -7.11
CA ASN A 176 -7.82 8.17 -7.74
C ASN A 176 -8.93 7.18 -7.38
N PHE A 177 -8.61 6.08 -6.68
CA PHE A 177 -9.52 4.95 -6.43
C PHE A 177 -9.76 4.70 -4.93
N VAL A 178 -8.71 4.82 -4.11
CA VAL A 178 -8.75 4.56 -2.67
C VAL A 178 -8.26 5.80 -1.92
N PRO A 179 -9.08 6.38 -1.01
CA PRO A 179 -8.65 7.50 -0.19
C PRO A 179 -7.57 7.06 0.82
N ILE A 180 -6.66 7.98 1.18
CA ILE A 180 -5.44 7.67 1.95
C ILE A 180 -5.76 7.11 3.35
N GLU A 181 -6.90 7.52 3.93
CA GLU A 181 -7.41 7.07 5.21
C GLU A 181 -7.82 5.58 5.20
N LYS A 182 -8.15 5.02 4.03
CA LYS A 182 -8.40 3.58 3.84
C LYS A 182 -7.14 2.80 3.50
N MET A 183 -6.09 3.46 3.00
CA MET A 183 -4.78 2.84 2.74
C MET A 183 -3.96 2.70 4.04
N GLN A 184 -4.03 3.68 4.94
CA GLN A 184 -3.31 3.65 6.21
C GLN A 184 -3.78 2.48 7.09
N GLY A 185 -2.86 1.57 7.44
CA GLY A 185 -3.17 0.39 8.25
C GLY A 185 -3.80 -0.77 7.49
N LEU A 186 -4.02 -0.64 6.17
CA LEU A 186 -4.65 -1.67 5.33
C LEU A 186 -3.86 -2.98 5.37
N VAL A 187 -4.57 -4.09 5.56
CA VAL A 187 -4.02 -5.45 5.45
C VAL A 187 -4.54 -6.05 4.15
N GLY A 188 -3.62 -6.51 3.29
CA GLY A 188 -3.94 -6.97 1.93
C GLY A 188 -2.91 -7.95 1.39
N ILE A 189 -3.05 -8.34 0.13
CA ILE A 189 -2.14 -9.27 -0.55
C ILE A 189 -1.13 -8.51 -1.40
N PHE A 190 0.15 -8.86 -1.30
CA PHE A 190 1.24 -8.23 -2.01
C PHE A 190 2.06 -9.26 -2.81
N MET A 191 2.50 -8.89 -4.00
CA MET A 191 3.47 -9.67 -4.78
C MET A 191 4.90 -9.24 -4.45
N CYS A 192 5.69 -10.18 -3.95
CA CYS A 192 6.97 -9.94 -3.28
C CYS A 192 8.20 -10.34 -4.11
N ASN A 193 8.05 -11.11 -5.18
CA ASN A 193 9.14 -11.61 -6.02
C ASN A 193 9.27 -10.94 -7.40
N LEU A 194 8.56 -9.83 -7.64
CA LEU A 194 8.82 -8.98 -8.81
C LEU A 194 10.24 -8.40 -8.75
N LYS A 195 10.83 -8.14 -9.92
CA LYS A 195 12.05 -7.33 -10.00
C LYS A 195 11.71 -5.90 -9.56
N PRO A 196 12.43 -5.28 -8.60
CA PRO A 196 12.15 -3.92 -8.18
C PRO A 196 12.19 -2.92 -9.36
N VAL A 197 11.24 -1.98 -9.36
CA VAL A 197 11.04 -1.00 -10.44
C VAL A 197 11.12 0.40 -9.86
N LYS A 198 11.88 1.28 -10.50
CA LYS A 198 11.90 2.70 -10.15
C LYS A 198 10.74 3.43 -10.81
N MET A 199 9.83 3.96 -10.01
CA MET A 199 8.73 4.82 -10.44
C MET A 199 9.04 6.23 -9.94
N ARG A 200 9.20 7.18 -10.87
CA ARG A 200 9.45 8.60 -10.57
C ARG A 200 10.63 8.88 -9.60
N GLY A 201 11.62 7.98 -9.58
CA GLY A 201 12.84 8.10 -8.77
C GLY A 201 12.90 7.16 -7.58
N ILE A 202 11.74 6.79 -7.01
CA ILE A 202 11.62 5.89 -5.85
C ILE A 202 11.50 4.44 -6.34
N GLU A 203 12.13 3.50 -5.63
CA GLU A 203 12.09 2.07 -5.96
C GLU A 203 10.90 1.38 -5.26
N SER A 204 10.00 0.79 -6.06
CA SER A 204 8.98 -0.13 -5.58
C SER A 204 9.54 -1.56 -5.53
N GLN A 205 9.36 -2.22 -4.39
CA GLN A 205 9.91 -3.54 -4.05
C GLN A 205 8.82 -4.62 -3.93
N GLY A 206 7.66 -4.34 -4.51
CA GLY A 206 6.50 -5.22 -4.58
C GLY A 206 5.34 -4.55 -5.33
N MET A 207 4.17 -5.17 -5.25
CA MET A 207 2.92 -4.69 -5.86
C MET A 207 1.75 -5.10 -4.97
N LEU A 208 0.87 -4.17 -4.59
CA LEU A 208 -0.39 -4.47 -3.92
C LEU A 208 -1.36 -5.09 -4.93
N MET A 209 -1.96 -6.23 -4.60
CA MET A 209 -2.93 -6.90 -5.46
C MET A 209 -4.31 -6.27 -5.30
N CYS A 210 -4.86 -5.76 -6.40
CA CYS A 210 -6.18 -5.15 -6.44
C CYS A 210 -7.12 -5.90 -7.39
N ALA A 211 -8.41 -5.83 -7.11
CA ALA A 211 -9.46 -6.10 -8.09
C ALA A 211 -9.75 -4.81 -8.87
N SER A 212 -9.92 -4.93 -10.19
CA SER A 212 -10.29 -3.84 -11.09
C SER A 212 -11.45 -4.29 -11.98
N ASN A 213 -12.50 -3.48 -12.08
CA ASN A 213 -13.61 -3.74 -13.00
C ASN A 213 -13.16 -3.56 -14.46
N ASP A 214 -13.94 -4.10 -15.41
CA ASP A 214 -13.56 -4.08 -16.84
C ASP A 214 -13.46 -2.63 -17.40
N GLU A 215 -14.21 -1.67 -16.87
CA GLU A 215 -14.10 -0.25 -17.23
C GLU A 215 -12.95 0.49 -16.52
N HIS A 216 -12.26 -0.17 -15.56
CA HIS A 216 -11.18 0.40 -14.74
C HIS A 216 -11.57 1.70 -14.01
N THR A 217 -12.85 1.83 -13.65
CA THR A 217 -13.41 2.96 -12.88
C THR A 217 -13.42 2.70 -11.37
N VAL A 218 -13.37 1.44 -10.95
CA VAL A 218 -13.29 0.99 -9.56
C VAL A 218 -12.09 0.04 -9.42
N VAL A 219 -11.16 0.41 -8.55
CA VAL A 219 -10.01 -0.42 -8.18
C VAL A 219 -9.95 -0.50 -6.67
N GLU A 220 -10.02 -1.71 -6.12
CA GLU A 220 -10.02 -1.94 -4.67
C GLU A 220 -9.00 -3.02 -4.27
N PRO A 221 -8.23 -2.84 -3.18
CA PRO A 221 -7.32 -3.85 -2.67
C PRO A 221 -8.06 -5.12 -2.25
N LEU A 222 -7.44 -6.28 -2.50
CA LEU A 222 -7.95 -7.56 -2.00
C LEU A 222 -7.84 -7.59 -0.47
N VAL A 223 -8.93 -7.99 0.19
CA VAL A 223 -9.04 -8.11 1.65
C VAL A 223 -9.08 -9.57 2.07
N ILE A 224 -8.75 -9.80 3.34
CA ILE A 224 -8.73 -11.13 3.97
C ILE A 224 -9.83 -11.14 5.05
N GLU A 225 -10.76 -12.08 4.95
CA GLU A 225 -11.77 -12.33 5.98
C GLU A 225 -11.63 -13.74 6.53
N GLY A 226 -11.80 -13.93 7.83
CA GLY A 226 -11.68 -15.23 8.46
C GLY A 226 -11.94 -15.19 9.96
N PRO A 227 -11.97 -16.35 10.63
CA PRO A 227 -12.21 -16.45 12.07
C PRO A 227 -11.02 -15.93 12.92
N ASN A 228 -9.82 -15.88 12.33
CA ASN A 228 -8.59 -15.47 12.98
C ASN A 228 -8.00 -14.24 12.26
N PRO A 229 -7.31 -13.32 12.97
CA PRO A 229 -6.60 -12.21 12.34
C PRO A 229 -5.55 -12.71 11.32
N PRO A 230 -5.32 -11.99 10.21
CA PRO A 230 -4.29 -12.37 9.25
C PRO A 230 -2.89 -12.30 9.86
N GLU A 231 -2.06 -13.33 9.62
CA GLU A 231 -0.65 -13.34 9.97
C GLU A 231 0.16 -12.64 8.86
N LEU A 232 1.01 -11.67 9.23
CA LEU A 232 1.83 -10.95 8.24
C LEU A 232 2.92 -11.88 7.71
N GLY A 233 3.07 -11.90 6.38
CA GLY A 233 3.95 -12.83 5.68
C GLY A 233 3.34 -14.19 5.38
N ASP A 234 2.09 -14.49 5.81
CA ASP A 234 1.40 -15.73 5.41
C ASP A 234 1.30 -15.80 3.88
N ARG A 235 1.60 -16.98 3.33
CA ARG A 235 1.73 -17.20 1.89
C ARG A 235 0.38 -17.57 1.30
N VAL A 236 0.00 -16.84 0.25
CA VAL A 236 -1.13 -17.20 -0.60
C VAL A 236 -0.71 -18.33 -1.53
N PHE A 237 -1.55 -19.35 -1.64
CA PHE A 237 -1.39 -20.44 -2.60
C PHE A 237 -2.74 -20.83 -3.20
N VAL A 238 -2.71 -21.60 -4.28
CA VAL A 238 -3.90 -22.18 -4.91
C VAL A 238 -3.73 -23.68 -4.91
N GLU A 239 -4.64 -24.40 -4.26
CA GLU A 239 -4.49 -25.84 -3.96
C GLU A 239 -4.28 -26.71 -5.21
N SER A 240 -4.90 -26.33 -6.34
CA SER A 240 -4.74 -27.01 -7.63
C SER A 240 -3.38 -26.77 -8.32
N TYR A 241 -2.56 -25.86 -7.80
CA TYR A 241 -1.26 -25.45 -8.37
C TYR A 241 -0.17 -25.49 -7.29
N PRO A 242 0.27 -26.69 -6.87
CA PRO A 242 1.30 -26.84 -5.85
C PRO A 242 2.69 -26.45 -6.41
N GLY A 243 3.42 -25.63 -5.67
CA GLY A 243 4.79 -25.23 -6.00
C GLY A 243 5.38 -24.19 -5.05
N GLU A 244 6.66 -23.89 -5.22
CA GLU A 244 7.38 -22.83 -4.51
C GLU A 244 7.68 -21.66 -5.46
N PRO A 245 7.72 -20.41 -4.97
CA PRO A 245 7.81 -19.25 -5.83
C PRO A 245 9.23 -19.06 -6.37
N ASP A 246 9.34 -18.41 -7.54
CA ASP A 246 10.64 -17.95 -8.05
C ASP A 246 11.23 -16.94 -7.04
N GLY A 247 12.50 -17.07 -6.63
CA GLY A 247 13.12 -16.10 -5.71
C GLY A 247 13.17 -14.66 -6.25
N GLN A 248 13.26 -14.50 -7.56
CA GLN A 248 12.92 -13.26 -8.27
C GLN A 248 12.45 -13.60 -9.70
N LEU A 249 11.28 -13.09 -10.08
CA LEU A 249 10.72 -13.26 -11.42
C LEU A 249 11.60 -12.60 -12.47
N ASN A 250 11.94 -13.36 -13.52
CA ASN A 250 12.68 -12.85 -14.66
C ASN A 250 11.72 -12.19 -15.67
N PRO A 251 11.79 -10.88 -15.94
CA PRO A 251 10.88 -10.20 -16.86
C PRO A 251 10.91 -10.78 -18.29
N LYS A 252 12.03 -11.39 -18.71
CA LYS A 252 12.13 -12.04 -20.04
C LYS A 252 11.29 -13.31 -20.15
N LYS A 253 10.93 -13.94 -19.02
CA LYS A 253 10.06 -15.13 -18.98
C LYS A 253 8.57 -14.79 -18.98
N LYS A 254 8.18 -13.52 -18.84
CA LYS A 254 6.80 -13.03 -18.87
C LYS A 254 5.81 -13.83 -17.99
N VAL A 255 6.29 -14.27 -16.81
CA VAL A 255 5.51 -15.13 -15.90
C VAL A 255 4.24 -14.41 -15.45
N TRP A 256 4.38 -13.18 -14.95
CA TRP A 256 3.25 -12.37 -14.51
C TRP A 256 2.25 -12.13 -15.64
N GLU A 257 2.71 -11.76 -16.83
CA GLU A 257 1.87 -11.49 -17.99
C GLU A 257 1.15 -12.74 -18.53
N THR A 258 1.67 -13.94 -18.23
CA THR A 258 1.05 -15.23 -18.59
C THR A 258 0.01 -15.66 -17.55
N VAL A 259 0.25 -15.38 -16.26
CA VAL A 259 -0.62 -15.79 -15.14
C VAL A 259 -1.74 -14.77 -14.90
N LYS A 260 -1.49 -13.47 -15.11
CA LYS A 260 -2.45 -12.38 -14.86
C LYS A 260 -3.83 -12.58 -15.50
N PRO A 261 -3.99 -12.92 -16.80
CA PRO A 261 -5.32 -13.01 -17.43
C PRO A 261 -6.27 -14.02 -16.76
N ASP A 262 -5.69 -15.03 -16.11
CA ASP A 262 -6.39 -16.09 -15.40
C ASP A 262 -6.64 -15.79 -13.91
N MET A 263 -6.08 -14.69 -13.37
CA MET A 263 -6.29 -14.22 -11.99
C MET A 263 -7.49 -13.26 -11.96
N ARG A 264 -8.59 -13.72 -11.37
CA ARG A 264 -9.87 -13.00 -11.38
C ARG A 264 -10.60 -13.11 -10.06
N VAL A 265 -11.40 -12.10 -9.76
CA VAL A 265 -12.44 -12.20 -8.75
C VAL A 265 -13.64 -12.91 -9.34
N ASP A 266 -14.22 -13.89 -8.63
CA ASP A 266 -15.40 -14.61 -9.08
C ASP A 266 -16.73 -13.85 -8.82
N ALA A 267 -17.86 -14.47 -9.17
CA ALA A 267 -19.19 -13.91 -8.93
C ALA A 267 -19.60 -13.87 -7.45
N SER A 268 -18.80 -14.46 -6.55
CA SER A 268 -18.98 -14.48 -5.09
C SER A 268 -17.94 -13.60 -4.36
N ASN A 269 -17.26 -12.71 -5.10
CA ASN A 269 -16.16 -11.84 -4.67
C ASN A 269 -14.85 -12.55 -4.30
N PHE A 270 -14.70 -13.87 -4.44
CA PHE A 270 -13.45 -14.54 -4.05
C PHE A 270 -12.35 -14.35 -5.09
N ALA A 271 -11.10 -14.17 -4.62
CA ALA A 271 -9.93 -14.17 -5.48
C ALA A 271 -9.64 -15.60 -5.98
N THR A 272 -9.54 -15.77 -7.30
CA THR A 272 -9.33 -17.06 -7.96
C THR A 272 -8.20 -17.01 -8.98
N TYR A 273 -7.65 -18.18 -9.30
CA TYR A 273 -6.81 -18.42 -10.48
C TYR A 273 -7.39 -19.60 -11.24
N LYS A 274 -7.80 -19.39 -12.51
CA LYS A 274 -8.50 -20.41 -13.32
C LYS A 274 -9.72 -21.03 -12.61
N GLY A 275 -10.44 -20.22 -11.85
CA GLY A 275 -11.60 -20.63 -11.03
C GLY A 275 -11.27 -21.36 -9.72
N ALA A 276 -10.00 -21.66 -9.44
CA ALA A 276 -9.59 -22.21 -8.14
C ALA A 276 -9.30 -21.06 -7.16
N GLN A 277 -9.94 -21.08 -5.98
CA GLN A 277 -9.82 -20.04 -4.96
C GLN A 277 -8.42 -19.96 -4.35
N TRP A 278 -7.99 -18.74 -4.03
CA TRP A 278 -6.78 -18.48 -3.27
C TRP A 278 -7.00 -18.81 -1.80
N LYS A 279 -6.00 -19.46 -1.18
CA LYS A 279 -6.00 -19.86 0.23
C LYS A 279 -4.74 -19.36 0.92
N LEU A 280 -4.84 -19.16 2.24
CA LEU A 280 -3.71 -18.82 3.10
C LEU A 280 -3.13 -20.08 3.75
N ARG A 281 -1.79 -20.14 3.85
CA ARG A 281 -1.07 -21.35 4.30
C ARG A 281 -1.23 -21.59 5.80
N ASN A 282 -1.15 -20.54 6.60
CA ASN A 282 -1.24 -20.63 8.05
C ASN A 282 -2.68 -20.38 8.55
N ASN A 283 -3.51 -19.68 7.77
CA ASN A 283 -4.93 -19.42 8.09
C ASN A 283 -5.89 -20.10 7.09
N PRO A 284 -6.08 -21.44 7.12
CA PRO A 284 -6.90 -22.17 6.14
C PRO A 284 -8.40 -21.89 6.23
N GLY A 285 -8.86 -21.23 7.31
CA GLY A 285 -10.25 -20.78 7.46
C GLY A 285 -10.50 -19.35 6.95
N ALA A 286 -9.46 -18.67 6.44
CA ALA A 286 -9.59 -17.35 5.85
C ALA A 286 -9.76 -17.42 4.32
N VAL A 287 -10.56 -16.48 3.81
CA VAL A 287 -10.84 -16.27 2.40
C VAL A 287 -10.26 -14.94 1.94
N ILE A 288 -9.73 -14.91 0.72
CA ILE A 288 -9.25 -13.69 0.08
C ILE A 288 -10.31 -13.24 -0.91
N LYS A 289 -10.77 -12.00 -0.79
CA LYS A 289 -11.90 -11.49 -1.58
C LYS A 289 -11.76 -10.01 -1.94
N SER A 290 -12.56 -9.59 -2.91
CA SER A 290 -12.83 -8.18 -3.18
C SER A 290 -13.86 -7.63 -2.17
N PRO A 291 -13.73 -6.39 -1.68
CA PRO A 291 -14.75 -5.76 -0.85
C PRO A 291 -16.14 -5.64 -1.51
N SER A 292 -16.21 -5.36 -2.82
CA SER A 292 -17.46 -5.04 -3.52
C SER A 292 -17.53 -5.45 -5.01
N VAL A 293 -16.41 -5.59 -5.71
CA VAL A 293 -16.36 -5.82 -7.16
C VAL A 293 -16.30 -7.32 -7.50
N VAL A 294 -17.38 -7.83 -8.09
CA VAL A 294 -17.47 -9.19 -8.66
C VAL A 294 -16.93 -9.27 -10.09
N ASN A 295 -16.53 -10.48 -10.53
CA ASN A 295 -16.10 -10.80 -11.91
C ASN A 295 -14.89 -9.99 -12.44
N ALA A 296 -14.22 -9.25 -11.55
CA ALA A 296 -13.12 -8.34 -11.87
C ALA A 296 -11.82 -9.05 -12.27
N GLN A 297 -10.97 -8.30 -12.98
CA GLN A 297 -9.59 -8.66 -13.23
C GLN A 297 -8.76 -8.37 -11.97
N ILE A 298 -7.89 -9.31 -11.57
CA ILE A 298 -6.88 -9.02 -10.53
C ILE A 298 -5.63 -8.45 -11.21
N SER A 299 -5.06 -7.39 -10.64
CA SER A 299 -3.90 -6.67 -11.19
C SER A 299 -2.93 -6.21 -10.12
#